data_AF-A0A679IP27-F1
#
_entry.id   AF-A0A679IP27-F1
#
_cell.length_a   1.000
_cell.length_b   1.000
_cell.length_c   1.000
_cell.angle_alpha   90.00
_cell.angle_beta   90.00
_cell.angle_gamma   90.00
#
_symmetry.space_group_name_H-M   'P 1'
#
loop_
_entity.id
_entity.type
_entity.pdbx_description
1 polymer ?
#
loop_
_entity_poly.entity_id
_entity_poly.type
_entity_poly.pdbx_seq_one_letter_code
_entity_poly.pdbx_strand_id
1 'polypeptide(L)'
;MAQARPVRVSVQAWQPPRRIDAIDFWLRSRLLATAHALREMLRPSARRWQGGHALADAPVLAQHRSPLWSDGRADEFPLVAGKVQNLRVARPAFDAVEVPAGELLSFWRQLGRPGAGRGFVLGREVRGGCVVPTLAGGLCQLSNALATLAVRAGFELVERHGHTARIERVNAPDGDAVDATVFWNYVDLKLRARHAWRLEVELTETELVLRIRAQAPMPAAVAPVMLRRTGDGAATALPVARGCLSCEQAACFRHRPQAGLALEGRTAVLVDGWTPEFARYLRTAHPQVQRMQPVPMRLAFWRVPPAGWHREPLEEDSGRASKAWAASLRRALWQRLWARHVGRRQASLIDGQRWLALAFAARLAPAHTHLVVEQALLPHLQRIGALDGRRITVLASALPMADIERRLDAASLRWPDDATLRDFRADPSLVRAEALALARASAIVTPHAGVAHALAKLAPQAALQRLAWTLPAAQAAPRESHELPIVVFAASALARKGARELAAALQDRPCRLRVLGAASDDARLWQGIGDASHIEHMNWRGDWLAGAAVVVLPAHVEHAPRALLRAVAAGVPVVASTACGLAGLEGVHEVAPGDVDALRNALQAVLA
;
A
#
# COMPACT_ATOMS: atom_id res chain seq x y z
N MET A 1 -62.86 -37.11 23.78
CA MET A 1 -61.99 -36.22 24.58
C MET A 1 -60.72 -35.98 23.81
N ALA A 2 -60.24 -34.74 23.84
CA ALA A 2 -59.38 -34.13 22.84
C ALA A 2 -57.99 -34.76 22.69
N GLN A 3 -57.59 -35.00 21.44
CA GLN A 3 -56.20 -35.24 21.03
C GLN A 3 -55.39 -33.97 21.29
N ALA A 4 -54.34 -34.09 22.10
CA ALA A 4 -53.38 -33.03 22.37
C ALA A 4 -52.67 -32.65 21.06
N ARG A 5 -52.90 -31.41 20.61
CA ARG A 5 -52.12 -30.80 19.52
C ARG A 5 -50.68 -30.59 20.00
N PRO A 6 -49.65 -30.95 19.21
CA PRO A 6 -48.29 -30.55 19.52
C PRO A 6 -48.18 -29.02 19.47
N VAL A 7 -47.66 -28.44 20.55
CA VAL A 7 -47.32 -27.01 20.64
C VAL A 7 -46.25 -26.74 19.59
N ARG A 8 -46.68 -26.22 18.43
CA ARG A 8 -45.78 -25.60 17.46
C ARG A 8 -45.13 -24.41 18.17
N VAL A 9 -43.83 -24.51 18.42
CA VAL A 9 -42.98 -23.33 18.69
C VAL A 9 -43.17 -22.41 17.48
N SER A 10 -43.92 -21.32 17.66
CA SER A 10 -44.11 -20.35 16.60
C SER A 10 -42.77 -19.62 16.40
N VAL A 11 -42.09 -19.94 15.32
CA VAL A 11 -41.15 -19.00 14.72
C VAL A 11 -42.02 -17.79 14.37
N GLN A 12 -41.96 -16.72 15.17
CA GLN A 12 -42.69 -15.49 14.86
C GLN A 12 -42.43 -15.15 13.39
N ALA A 13 -43.48 -15.20 12.58
CA ALA A 13 -43.39 -14.86 11.17
C ALA A 13 -42.88 -13.42 11.10
N TRP A 14 -41.72 -13.24 10.46
CA TRP A 14 -41.13 -11.91 10.27
C TRP A 14 -42.17 -10.99 9.63
N GLN A 15 -42.48 -9.88 10.30
CA GLN A 15 -43.35 -8.85 9.77
C GLN A 15 -42.51 -7.72 9.17
N PRO A 16 -42.90 -7.17 8.00
CA PRO A 16 -42.22 -6.01 7.45
C PRO A 16 -42.34 -4.82 8.42
N PRO A 17 -41.27 -4.02 8.60
CA PRO A 17 -41.29 -2.91 9.53
C PRO A 17 -42.32 -1.87 9.10
N ARG A 18 -43.02 -1.26 10.07
CA ARG A 18 -44.01 -0.21 9.80
C ARG A 18 -43.38 1.17 9.91
N ARG A 19 -43.99 2.17 9.25
CA ARG A 19 -43.53 3.58 9.34
C ARG A 19 -43.66 4.13 10.75
N ILE A 20 -44.69 3.72 11.49
CA ILE A 20 -44.93 4.13 12.88
C ILE A 20 -43.78 3.65 13.78
N ASP A 21 -43.32 2.40 13.63
CA ASP A 21 -42.17 1.87 14.36
C ASP A 21 -40.89 2.68 14.10
N ALA A 22 -40.73 3.21 12.88
CA ALA A 22 -39.61 4.07 12.54
C ALA A 22 -39.69 5.46 13.18
N ILE A 23 -40.90 6.02 13.32
CA ILE A 23 -41.14 7.29 14.01
C ILE A 23 -40.90 7.12 15.51
N ASP A 24 -41.45 6.07 16.14
CA ASP A 24 -41.21 5.77 17.55
C ASP A 24 -39.71 5.57 17.82
N PHE A 25 -39.02 4.78 17.00
CA PHE A 25 -37.57 4.61 17.10
C PHE A 25 -36.81 5.95 16.98
N TRP A 26 -37.23 6.82 16.06
CA TRP A 26 -36.61 8.14 15.88
C TRP A 26 -36.81 9.03 17.11
N LEU A 27 -38.02 9.10 17.65
CA LEU A 27 -38.33 9.87 18.86
C LEU A 27 -37.53 9.37 20.07
N ARG A 28 -37.54 8.06 20.32
CA ARG A 28 -36.74 7.45 21.41
C ARG A 28 -35.26 7.72 21.25
N SER A 29 -34.72 7.55 20.04
CA SER A 29 -33.31 7.82 19.76
C SER A 29 -32.94 9.28 20.02
N ARG A 30 -33.83 10.23 19.70
CA ARG A 30 -33.61 11.66 19.98
C ARG A 30 -33.64 11.96 21.47
N LEU A 31 -34.60 11.43 22.21
CA LEU A 31 -34.68 11.58 23.66
C LEU A 31 -33.43 11.01 24.34
N LEU A 32 -33.01 9.79 23.97
CA LEU A 32 -31.81 9.14 24.52
C LEU A 32 -30.54 9.92 24.16
N ALA A 33 -30.42 10.41 22.92
CA ALA A 33 -29.29 11.23 22.50
C ALA A 33 -29.20 12.55 23.28
N THR A 34 -30.32 13.24 23.50
CA THR A 34 -30.37 14.48 24.28
C THR A 34 -30.05 14.21 25.75
N ALA A 35 -30.64 13.17 26.34
CA ALA A 35 -30.35 12.78 27.72
C ALA A 35 -28.88 12.41 27.91
N HIS A 36 -28.29 11.67 26.96
CA HIS A 36 -26.86 11.35 26.97
C HIS A 36 -25.99 12.60 26.83
N ALA A 37 -26.32 13.51 25.91
CA ALA A 37 -25.59 14.76 25.75
C ALA A 37 -25.60 15.61 27.03
N LEU A 38 -26.75 15.69 27.71
CA LEU A 38 -26.87 16.36 29.02
C LEU A 38 -25.99 15.67 30.07
N ARG A 39 -26.00 14.33 30.14
CA ARG A 39 -25.16 13.58 31.09
C ARG A 39 -23.67 13.82 30.85
N GLU A 40 -23.20 13.74 29.61
CA GLU A 40 -21.79 13.98 29.26
C GLU A 40 -21.39 15.45 29.45
N MET A 41 -22.30 16.41 29.29
CA MET A 41 -22.04 17.82 29.60
C MET A 41 -21.89 18.04 31.11
N LEU A 42 -22.73 17.40 31.92
CA LEU A 42 -22.70 17.52 33.38
C LEU A 42 -21.56 16.72 34.03
N ARG A 43 -21.20 15.57 33.43
CA ARG A 43 -20.15 14.66 33.92
C ARG A 43 -19.39 14.07 32.73
N PRO A 44 -18.39 14.78 32.18
CA PRO A 44 -17.58 14.27 31.09
C PRO A 44 -16.87 12.99 31.53
N SER A 45 -17.24 11.86 30.93
CA SER A 45 -16.77 10.54 31.42
C SER A 45 -15.52 10.03 30.71
N ALA A 46 -15.22 10.55 29.51
CA ALA A 46 -14.08 10.09 28.70
C ALA A 46 -13.44 11.22 27.88
N ARG A 47 -12.15 11.09 27.61
CA ARG A 47 -11.39 11.93 26.68
C ARG A 47 -10.92 11.12 25.47
N ARG A 48 -10.47 11.83 24.43
CA ARG A 48 -9.83 11.21 23.28
C ARG A 48 -8.36 10.99 23.59
N TRP A 49 -7.87 9.79 23.31
CA TRP A 49 -6.49 9.39 23.49
C TRP A 49 -5.70 9.56 22.19
N GLN A 50 -4.43 9.90 22.32
CA GLN A 50 -3.54 10.09 21.18
C GLN A 50 -2.73 8.83 20.89
N GLY A 51 -2.16 8.77 19.70
CA GLY A 51 -1.17 7.75 19.37
C GLY A 51 0.08 7.94 20.23
N GLY A 52 0.62 6.85 20.77
CA GLY A 52 1.86 6.82 21.53
C GLY A 52 2.87 5.84 20.95
N HIS A 53 4.04 5.75 21.57
CA HIS A 53 5.06 4.74 21.28
C HIS A 53 5.65 4.11 22.55
N ALA A 54 5.21 4.53 23.75
CA ALA A 54 5.81 4.07 25.00
C ALA A 54 5.57 2.58 25.26
N LEU A 55 4.50 2.03 24.68
CA LEU A 55 4.11 0.63 24.81
C LEU A 55 4.18 -0.11 23.47
N ALA A 56 4.87 0.45 22.46
CA ALA A 56 5.01 -0.19 21.15
C ALA A 56 5.73 -1.55 21.24
N ASP A 57 6.75 -1.62 22.09
CA ASP A 57 7.58 -2.83 22.29
C ASP A 57 7.08 -3.71 23.45
N ALA A 58 6.01 -3.32 24.14
CA ALA A 58 5.41 -4.12 25.20
C ALA A 58 4.84 -5.44 24.64
N PRO A 59 4.83 -6.54 25.42
CA PRO A 59 4.32 -7.82 24.94
C PRO A 59 2.82 -7.73 24.58
N VAL A 60 2.40 -8.56 23.61
CA VAL A 60 0.99 -8.68 23.23
C VAL A 60 0.27 -9.47 24.32
N LEU A 61 -0.63 -8.78 25.04
CA LEU A 61 -1.44 -9.35 26.12
C LEU A 61 -2.61 -10.19 25.59
N ALA A 62 -3.24 -9.70 24.51
CA ALA A 62 -4.35 -10.40 23.86
C ALA A 62 -4.40 -10.03 22.37
N GLN A 63 -4.91 -10.96 21.55
CA GLN A 63 -5.17 -10.75 20.13
C GLN A 63 -6.55 -11.31 19.73
N HIS A 64 -7.21 -10.64 18.81
CA HIS A 64 -8.45 -11.11 18.19
C HIS A 64 -8.40 -10.86 16.68
N ARG A 65 -8.89 -11.82 15.89
CA ARG A 65 -8.94 -11.76 14.43
C ARG A 65 -10.36 -12.10 14.00
N SER A 66 -10.91 -11.34 13.05
CA SER A 66 -12.23 -11.60 12.49
C SER A 66 -12.24 -11.37 10.99
N PRO A 67 -13.00 -12.15 10.20
CA PRO A 67 -13.05 -11.98 8.74
C PRO A 67 -13.59 -10.60 8.31
N LEU A 68 -12.94 -9.96 7.34
CA LEU A 68 -13.38 -8.68 6.75
C LEU A 68 -14.47 -8.87 5.70
N TRP A 69 -14.31 -9.88 4.84
CA TRP A 69 -15.11 -10.01 3.61
C TRP A 69 -16.13 -11.16 3.64
N SER A 70 -15.94 -12.16 4.50
CA SER A 70 -16.79 -13.34 4.58
C SER A 70 -17.64 -13.34 5.85
N ASP A 71 -18.93 -13.08 5.71
CA ASP A 71 -19.93 -13.14 6.80
C ASP A 71 -21.15 -14.02 6.44
N GLY A 72 -21.01 -14.83 5.38
CA GLY A 72 -22.08 -15.69 4.88
C GLY A 72 -23.16 -14.96 4.07
N ARG A 73 -22.99 -13.66 3.77
CA ARG A 73 -23.94 -12.84 2.99
C ARG A 73 -23.30 -12.19 1.75
N ALA A 74 -22.82 -13.03 0.83
CA ALA A 74 -22.24 -12.57 -0.44
C ALA A 74 -23.24 -11.81 -1.33
N ASP A 75 -24.54 -12.02 -1.10
CA ASP A 75 -25.67 -11.32 -1.72
C ASP A 75 -25.69 -9.80 -1.45
N GLU A 76 -24.94 -9.30 -0.46
CA GLU A 76 -24.91 -7.89 -0.09
C GLU A 76 -23.51 -7.25 -0.18
N PHE A 77 -22.69 -7.67 -1.15
CA PHE A 77 -21.34 -7.15 -1.35
C PHE A 77 -21.20 -5.62 -1.25
N PRO A 78 -22.08 -4.76 -1.83
CA PRO A 78 -21.98 -3.31 -1.67
C PRO A 78 -21.91 -2.85 -0.20
N LEU A 79 -22.69 -3.46 0.70
CA LEU A 79 -22.71 -3.11 2.12
C LEU A 79 -21.53 -3.69 2.88
N VAL A 80 -21.02 -4.85 2.45
CA VAL A 80 -19.78 -5.43 2.97
C VAL A 80 -18.58 -4.54 2.61
N ALA A 81 -18.46 -4.14 1.34
CA ALA A 81 -17.45 -3.20 0.88
C ALA A 81 -17.54 -1.86 1.61
N GLY A 82 -18.77 -1.35 1.80
CA GLY A 82 -19.05 -0.17 2.60
C GLY A 82 -18.60 -0.29 4.05
N LYS A 83 -18.87 -1.43 4.71
CA LYS A 83 -18.33 -1.72 6.05
C LYS A 83 -16.80 -1.64 6.06
N VAL A 84 -16.12 -2.33 5.15
CA VAL A 84 -14.65 -2.38 5.15
C VAL A 84 -14.08 -0.97 4.94
N GLN A 85 -14.70 -0.15 4.09
CA GLN A 85 -14.36 1.27 3.97
C GLN A 85 -14.57 2.05 5.27
N ASN A 86 -15.67 1.82 5.99
CA ASN A 86 -15.93 2.48 7.27
C ASN A 86 -14.93 2.07 8.36
N LEU A 87 -14.54 0.79 8.41
CA LEU A 87 -13.49 0.29 9.29
C LEU A 87 -12.13 0.93 8.95
N ARG A 88 -11.79 1.02 7.65
CA ARG A 88 -10.59 1.71 7.16
C ARG A 88 -10.54 3.18 7.59
N VAL A 89 -11.67 3.88 7.51
CA VAL A 89 -11.79 5.28 7.93
C VAL A 89 -11.72 5.43 9.46
N ALA A 90 -12.23 4.45 10.21
CA ALA A 90 -12.20 4.45 11.67
C ALA A 90 -10.82 4.06 12.24
N ARG A 91 -10.05 3.21 11.55
CA ARG A 91 -8.77 2.66 12.01
C ARG A 91 -7.82 3.71 12.60
N PRO A 92 -7.55 4.87 11.96
CA PRO A 92 -6.60 5.86 12.51
C PRO A 92 -7.03 6.48 13.83
N ALA A 93 -8.30 6.34 14.23
CA ALA A 93 -8.76 6.79 15.54
C ALA A 93 -8.41 5.80 16.65
N PHE A 94 -8.19 4.52 16.35
CA PHE A 94 -8.00 3.47 17.35
C PHE A 94 -6.60 2.83 17.32
N ASP A 95 -5.93 2.85 16.16
CA ASP A 95 -4.60 2.28 16.02
C ASP A 95 -3.53 3.09 16.75
N ALA A 96 -2.57 2.39 17.35
CA ALA A 96 -1.46 2.94 18.14
C ALA A 96 -1.89 3.79 19.35
N VAL A 97 -3.15 3.71 19.78
CA VAL A 97 -3.67 4.49 20.91
C VAL A 97 -3.16 3.92 22.23
N GLU A 98 -2.60 4.78 23.08
CA GLU A 98 -2.14 4.41 24.43
C GLU A 98 -3.06 5.02 25.49
N VAL A 99 -3.54 4.18 26.40
CA VAL A 99 -4.48 4.56 27.47
C VAL A 99 -3.80 4.27 28.82
N PRO A 100 -3.68 5.27 29.72
CA PRO A 100 -3.08 5.07 31.04
C PRO A 100 -3.89 4.12 31.92
N ALA A 101 -3.26 3.66 32.99
CA ALA A 101 -3.91 2.85 34.03
C ALA A 101 -5.11 3.58 34.65
N GLY A 102 -6.22 2.87 34.85
CA GLY A 102 -7.44 3.37 35.49
C GLY A 102 -8.33 4.25 34.60
N GLU A 103 -7.84 4.63 33.42
CA GLU A 103 -8.50 5.57 32.52
C GLU A 103 -9.49 4.88 31.57
N LEU A 104 -10.45 5.65 31.07
CA LEU A 104 -11.54 5.17 30.21
C LEU A 104 -11.24 5.38 28.72
N LEU A 105 -11.36 4.30 27.94
CA LEU A 105 -11.53 4.39 26.49
C LEU A 105 -13.01 4.32 26.15
N SER A 106 -13.56 5.38 25.55
CA SER A 106 -14.92 5.41 24.98
C SER A 106 -14.83 5.33 23.46
N PHE A 107 -15.58 4.40 22.85
CA PHE A 107 -15.58 4.20 21.41
C PHE A 107 -15.96 5.47 20.65
N TRP A 108 -17.09 6.09 21.01
CA TRP A 108 -17.55 7.29 20.31
C TRP A 108 -16.76 8.54 20.64
N ARG A 109 -16.20 8.65 21.85
CA ARG A 109 -15.28 9.75 22.19
C ARG A 109 -14.00 9.67 21.37
N GLN A 110 -13.49 8.45 21.17
CA GLN A 110 -12.28 8.21 20.38
C GLN A 110 -12.51 8.46 18.89
N LEU A 111 -13.61 7.94 18.32
CA LEU A 111 -13.93 8.05 16.89
C LEU A 111 -14.50 9.42 16.49
N GLY A 112 -15.29 10.03 17.38
CA GLY A 112 -16.08 11.23 17.11
C GLY A 112 -17.24 10.99 16.13
N ARG A 113 -17.95 12.07 15.76
CA ARG A 113 -19.16 11.99 14.91
C ARG A 113 -18.84 11.41 13.52
N PRO A 114 -19.39 10.25 13.12
CA PRO A 114 -19.25 9.77 11.75
C PRO A 114 -19.96 10.70 10.76
N GLY A 115 -19.39 10.87 9.57
CA GLY A 115 -19.94 11.75 8.55
C GLY A 115 -19.36 11.49 7.16
N ALA A 116 -20.16 11.71 6.12
CA ALA A 116 -19.73 11.49 4.73
C ALA A 116 -18.50 12.32 4.35
N GLY A 117 -18.41 13.57 4.82
CA GLY A 117 -17.23 14.43 4.63
C GLY A 117 -15.94 13.93 5.29
N ARG A 118 -16.04 12.97 6.23
CA ARG A 118 -14.89 12.27 6.83
C ARG A 118 -14.53 10.97 6.09
N GLY A 119 -15.22 10.66 4.99
CA GLY A 119 -14.98 9.46 4.17
C GLY A 119 -15.82 8.24 4.52
N PHE A 120 -16.72 8.33 5.52
CA PHE A 120 -17.67 7.26 5.82
C PHE A 120 -18.70 7.10 4.70
N VAL A 121 -19.09 5.87 4.42
CA VAL A 121 -20.02 5.49 3.36
C VAL A 121 -21.16 4.64 3.93
N LEU A 122 -22.15 4.33 3.10
CA LEU A 122 -23.19 3.36 3.45
C LEU A 122 -22.54 1.99 3.64
N GLY A 123 -22.71 1.42 4.82
CA GLY A 123 -22.40 0.03 5.14
C GLY A 123 -23.62 -0.64 5.75
N ARG A 124 -23.46 -1.87 6.24
CA ARG A 124 -24.55 -2.62 6.88
C ARG A 124 -24.77 -2.24 8.34
N GLU A 125 -26.02 -2.13 8.77
CA GLU A 125 -26.41 -1.99 10.18
C GLU A 125 -27.58 -2.92 10.48
N VAL A 126 -27.60 -3.56 11.66
CA VAL A 126 -28.78 -4.28 12.12
C VAL A 126 -29.73 -3.33 12.83
N ARG A 127 -30.94 -3.18 12.29
CA ARG A 127 -31.99 -2.35 12.89
C ARG A 127 -33.36 -3.00 12.83
N GLY A 128 -33.86 -3.43 14.00
CA GLY A 128 -35.17 -4.07 14.13
C GLY A 128 -35.26 -5.36 13.30
N GLY A 129 -34.31 -6.27 13.47
CA GLY A 129 -34.28 -7.56 12.77
C GLY A 129 -34.00 -7.50 11.26
N CYS A 130 -33.58 -6.35 10.74
CA CYS A 130 -33.20 -6.17 9.34
C CYS A 130 -31.77 -5.64 9.21
N VAL A 131 -31.03 -6.07 8.19
CA VAL A 131 -29.77 -5.43 7.78
C VAL A 131 -30.10 -4.29 6.82
N VAL A 132 -29.87 -3.06 7.24
CA VAL A 132 -30.20 -1.84 6.50
C VAL A 132 -28.92 -1.10 6.04
N PRO A 133 -28.93 -0.41 4.89
CA PRO A 133 -27.86 0.50 4.51
C PRO A 133 -27.84 1.74 5.41
N THR A 134 -26.76 1.93 6.18
CA THR A 134 -26.58 3.10 7.04
C THR A 134 -25.19 3.70 6.87
N LEU A 135 -25.10 5.04 6.92
CA LEU A 135 -23.83 5.76 6.94
C LEU A 135 -22.99 5.31 8.13
N ALA A 136 -21.72 4.98 7.89
CA ALA A 136 -20.84 4.39 8.91
C ALA A 136 -21.32 3.02 9.45
N GLY A 137 -22.19 2.33 8.71
CA GLY A 137 -22.61 0.97 9.04
C GLY A 137 -21.42 0.00 9.06
N GLY A 138 -21.49 -0.98 9.96
CA GLY A 138 -20.52 -2.07 10.08
C GLY A 138 -19.40 -1.83 11.10
N LEU A 139 -19.40 -0.68 11.78
CA LEU A 139 -18.50 -0.40 12.90
C LEU A 139 -18.71 -1.33 14.10
N CYS A 140 -19.85 -2.01 14.18
CA CYS A 140 -20.11 -3.02 15.22
C CYS A 140 -19.09 -4.17 15.21
N GLN A 141 -18.47 -4.47 14.07
CA GLN A 141 -17.39 -5.45 14.01
C GLN A 141 -16.18 -5.00 14.85
N LEU A 142 -15.86 -3.70 14.82
CA LEU A 142 -14.76 -3.15 15.62
C LEU A 142 -15.09 -3.15 17.11
N SER A 143 -16.33 -2.80 17.50
CA SER A 143 -16.74 -2.84 18.91
C SER A 143 -16.82 -4.27 19.45
N ASN A 144 -17.33 -5.23 18.68
CA ASN A 144 -17.30 -6.66 19.04
C ASN A 144 -15.86 -7.13 19.29
N ALA A 145 -14.94 -6.81 18.36
CA ALA A 145 -13.54 -7.18 18.47
C ALA A 145 -12.89 -6.54 19.71
N LEU A 146 -13.15 -5.25 19.96
CA LEU A 146 -12.64 -4.53 21.13
C LEU A 146 -13.16 -5.11 22.45
N ALA A 147 -14.47 -5.41 22.55
CA ALA A 147 -15.05 -5.99 23.75
C ALA A 147 -14.51 -7.40 24.02
N THR A 148 -14.36 -8.20 22.96
CA THR A 148 -13.77 -9.55 23.06
C THR A 148 -12.34 -9.47 23.56
N LEU A 149 -11.55 -8.57 22.98
CA LEU A 149 -10.15 -8.38 23.35
C LEU A 149 -9.99 -7.85 24.77
N ALA A 150 -10.85 -6.93 25.18
CA ALA A 150 -10.90 -6.39 26.54
C ALA A 150 -11.17 -7.50 27.57
N VAL A 151 -12.16 -8.37 27.32
CA VAL A 151 -12.44 -9.51 28.22
C VAL A 151 -11.26 -10.48 28.28
N ARG A 152 -10.66 -10.83 27.13
CA ARG A 152 -9.45 -11.68 27.08
C ARG A 152 -8.27 -11.06 27.84
N ALA A 153 -8.17 -9.73 27.85
CA ALA A 153 -7.15 -8.98 28.59
C ALA A 153 -7.51 -8.69 30.06
N GLY A 154 -8.66 -9.16 30.55
CA GLY A 154 -9.11 -8.92 31.93
C GLY A 154 -9.55 -7.49 32.23
N PHE A 155 -9.99 -6.75 31.22
CA PHE A 155 -10.45 -5.36 31.36
C PHE A 155 -11.89 -5.30 31.85
N GLU A 156 -12.23 -4.18 32.48
CA GLU A 156 -13.60 -3.86 32.87
C GLU A 156 -14.38 -3.29 31.68
N LEU A 157 -15.54 -3.89 31.38
CA LEU A 157 -16.53 -3.36 30.43
C LEU A 157 -17.47 -2.39 31.17
N VAL A 158 -17.09 -1.12 31.23
CA VAL A 158 -17.82 -0.08 31.98
C VAL A 158 -19.17 0.25 31.35
N GLU A 159 -19.24 0.19 30.01
CA GLU A 159 -20.50 0.29 29.26
C GLU A 159 -20.46 -0.70 28.10
N ARG A 160 -21.49 -1.53 27.96
CA ARG A 160 -21.64 -2.52 26.89
C ARG A 160 -23.11 -2.76 26.59
N HIS A 161 -23.47 -2.74 25.32
CA HIS A 161 -24.82 -3.05 24.84
C HIS A 161 -24.78 -4.23 23.87
N GLY A 162 -25.77 -5.11 23.91
CA GLY A 162 -25.86 -6.26 22.99
C GLY A 162 -26.70 -5.96 21.75
N HIS A 163 -26.47 -6.69 20.66
CA HIS A 163 -27.32 -6.63 19.49
C HIS A 163 -28.68 -7.29 19.76
N THR A 164 -29.72 -6.76 19.10
CA THR A 164 -31.09 -7.32 19.15
C THR A 164 -31.32 -8.42 18.11
N ALA A 165 -30.43 -8.56 17.12
CA ALA A 165 -30.45 -9.61 16.09
C ALA A 165 -29.04 -9.86 15.55
N ARG A 166 -28.80 -11.06 15.01
CA ARG A 166 -27.50 -11.47 14.42
C ARG A 166 -27.46 -11.17 12.92
N ILE A 167 -26.29 -10.84 12.38
CA ILE A 167 -26.10 -10.66 10.92
C ILE A 167 -25.90 -12.01 10.21
N GLU A 168 -25.29 -12.99 10.90
CA GLU A 168 -24.73 -14.21 10.31
C GLU A 168 -25.68 -15.41 10.38
N ARG A 169 -25.67 -16.26 9.35
CA ARG A 169 -26.32 -17.59 9.34
C ARG A 169 -25.39 -18.71 9.84
N VAL A 170 -24.07 -18.52 9.78
CA VAL A 170 -23.07 -19.54 10.08
C VAL A 170 -22.71 -19.52 11.57
N ASN A 171 -22.38 -20.70 12.07
CA ASN A 171 -22.19 -21.06 13.47
C ASN A 171 -21.38 -20.06 14.29
N ALA A 172 -21.76 -20.02 15.58
CA ALA A 172 -21.26 -19.12 16.60
C ALA A 172 -19.77 -18.79 16.43
N PRO A 173 -19.36 -17.51 16.57
CA PRO A 173 -17.96 -17.21 16.79
C PRO A 173 -17.45 -18.08 17.95
N ASP A 174 -16.13 -18.37 17.97
CA ASP A 174 -15.45 -19.02 19.10
C ASP A 174 -16.15 -18.65 20.41
N GLY A 175 -16.50 -19.63 21.24
CA GLY A 175 -17.49 -19.48 22.32
C GLY A 175 -17.21 -18.39 23.37
N ASP A 176 -16.10 -17.65 23.23
CA ASP A 176 -15.66 -16.52 24.02
C ASP A 176 -15.89 -15.13 23.36
N ALA A 177 -16.43 -15.05 22.13
CA ALA A 177 -16.67 -13.77 21.48
C ALA A 177 -17.76 -12.94 22.18
N VAL A 178 -17.45 -11.66 22.41
CA VAL A 178 -18.28 -10.74 23.17
C VAL A 178 -19.07 -9.84 22.22
N ASP A 179 -20.38 -9.99 22.28
CA ASP A 179 -21.33 -9.14 21.56
C ASP A 179 -21.27 -7.67 22.06
N ALA A 180 -21.00 -6.68 21.22
CA ALA A 180 -20.99 -5.28 21.61
C ALA A 180 -21.45 -4.41 20.44
N THR A 181 -22.66 -3.85 20.55
CA THR A 181 -23.18 -2.89 19.58
C THR A 181 -22.86 -1.46 19.98
N VAL A 182 -22.76 -0.59 18.98
CA VAL A 182 -22.57 0.86 19.14
C VAL A 182 -23.54 1.60 18.24
N PHE A 183 -24.14 2.68 18.75
CA PHE A 183 -25.05 3.53 18.00
C PHE A 183 -24.76 4.99 18.35
N TRP A 184 -24.39 5.77 17.33
CA TRP A 184 -24.05 7.17 17.52
C TRP A 184 -25.29 7.96 17.97
N ASN A 185 -25.28 8.70 19.08
CA ASN A 185 -24.17 9.03 19.99
C ASN A 185 -24.43 8.62 21.45
N TYR A 186 -25.31 7.65 21.70
CA TYR A 186 -25.80 7.33 23.05
C TYR A 186 -25.68 5.85 23.44
N VAL A 187 -25.35 4.96 22.50
CA VAL A 187 -25.01 3.56 22.79
C VAL A 187 -23.52 3.42 22.53
N ASP A 188 -22.73 3.29 23.59
CA ASP A 188 -21.27 3.33 23.52
C ASP A 188 -20.65 2.01 24.02
N LEU A 189 -19.35 1.85 23.74
CA LEU A 189 -18.51 0.82 24.37
C LEU A 189 -17.44 1.55 25.19
N LYS A 190 -17.45 1.34 26.51
CA LYS A 190 -16.47 1.95 27.44
C LYS A 190 -15.65 0.87 28.13
N LEU A 191 -14.33 0.99 28.06
CA LEU A 191 -13.36 0.04 28.57
C LEU A 191 -12.46 0.70 29.62
N ARG A 192 -12.12 -0.02 30.68
CA ARG A 192 -11.13 0.40 31.69
C ARG A 192 -10.18 -0.75 32.01
N ALA A 193 -8.89 -0.43 32.11
CA ALA A 193 -7.85 -1.38 32.52
C ALA A 193 -7.13 -0.86 33.76
N ARG A 194 -6.61 -1.77 34.60
CA ARG A 194 -5.83 -1.41 35.80
C ARG A 194 -4.39 -1.01 35.49
N HIS A 195 -3.91 -1.32 34.29
CA HIS A 195 -2.56 -1.00 33.83
C HIS A 195 -2.64 -0.14 32.56
N ALA A 196 -1.56 0.56 32.23
CA ALA A 196 -1.45 1.23 30.94
C ALA A 196 -1.43 0.21 29.81
N TRP A 197 -2.02 0.54 28.67
CA TRP A 197 -2.12 -0.38 27.55
C TRP A 197 -2.17 0.36 26.20
N ARG A 198 -1.81 -0.36 25.15
CA ARG A 198 -1.81 0.10 23.77
C ARG A 198 -2.77 -0.75 22.94
N LEU A 199 -3.59 -0.09 22.12
CA LEU A 199 -4.42 -0.72 21.11
C LEU A 199 -3.74 -0.64 19.75
N GLU A 200 -3.65 -1.76 19.04
CA GLU A 200 -3.21 -1.83 17.65
C GLU A 200 -4.35 -2.38 16.79
N VAL A 201 -4.64 -1.70 15.68
CA VAL A 201 -5.74 -2.05 14.77
C VAL A 201 -5.22 -2.14 13.35
N GLU A 202 -5.32 -3.35 12.78
CA GLU A 202 -4.83 -3.68 11.46
C GLU A 202 -5.95 -4.29 10.61
N LEU A 203 -6.05 -3.87 9.35
CA LEU A 203 -6.92 -4.51 8.36
C LEU A 203 -6.03 -5.19 7.32
N THR A 204 -5.90 -6.52 7.39
CA THR A 204 -5.20 -7.31 6.37
C THR A 204 -6.05 -7.41 5.11
N GLU A 205 -5.62 -8.17 4.10
CA GLU A 205 -6.45 -8.44 2.93
C GLU A 205 -7.81 -9.07 3.31
N THR A 206 -7.82 -9.94 4.32
CA THR A 206 -8.94 -10.82 4.64
C THR A 206 -9.49 -10.65 6.05
N GLU A 207 -8.76 -10.05 6.99
CA GLU A 207 -9.09 -10.02 8.42
C GLU A 207 -8.92 -8.64 9.06
N LEU A 208 -9.78 -8.35 10.03
CA LEU A 208 -9.61 -7.28 11.00
C LEU A 208 -8.88 -7.89 12.20
N VAL A 209 -7.69 -7.38 12.50
CA VAL A 209 -6.82 -7.85 13.57
C VAL A 209 -6.65 -6.75 14.61
N LEU A 210 -6.97 -7.07 15.86
CA LEU A 210 -6.73 -6.17 16.99
C LEU A 210 -5.77 -6.82 17.98
N ARG A 211 -4.89 -6.01 18.56
CA ARG A 211 -3.94 -6.43 19.59
C ARG A 211 -3.96 -5.43 20.75
N ILE A 212 -3.87 -5.95 21.97
CA ILE A 212 -3.59 -5.15 23.17
C ILE A 212 -2.17 -5.46 23.61
N ARG A 213 -1.36 -4.41 23.80
CA ARG A 213 -0.02 -4.52 24.42
C ARG A 213 0.00 -3.85 25.78
N ALA A 214 0.67 -4.47 26.75
CA ALA A 214 0.87 -3.92 28.09
C ALA A 214 2.09 -4.55 28.76
N GLN A 215 2.75 -3.84 29.68
CA GLN A 215 3.87 -4.38 30.48
C GLN A 215 3.39 -5.24 31.67
N ALA A 216 2.08 -5.43 31.83
CA ALA A 216 1.52 -6.21 32.92
C ALA A 216 1.75 -7.72 32.70
N PRO A 217 1.92 -8.51 33.78
CA PRO A 217 1.91 -9.96 33.68
C PRO A 217 0.58 -10.41 33.05
N MET A 218 0.63 -11.42 32.17
CA MET A 218 -0.59 -12.03 31.62
C MET A 218 -1.51 -12.41 32.80
N PRO A 219 -2.77 -11.95 32.82
CA PRO A 219 -3.68 -12.40 33.86
C PRO A 219 -3.76 -13.93 33.77
N ALA A 220 -3.60 -14.62 34.90
CA ALA A 220 -3.97 -16.03 35.01
C ALA A 220 -5.40 -16.17 34.46
N ALA A 221 -5.64 -17.16 33.60
CA ALA A 221 -6.90 -17.33 32.87
C ALA A 221 -8.11 -17.05 33.77
N VAL A 222 -8.63 -15.82 33.71
CA VAL A 222 -9.80 -15.46 34.50
C VAL A 222 -10.95 -16.13 33.78
N ALA A 223 -11.59 -17.09 34.44
CA ALA A 223 -12.82 -17.69 33.94
C ALA A 223 -13.72 -16.54 33.45
N PRO A 224 -14.20 -16.58 32.20
CA PRO A 224 -14.96 -15.48 31.64
C PRO A 224 -16.08 -15.19 32.62
N VAL A 225 -16.07 -14.00 33.22
CA VAL A 225 -17.22 -13.51 33.97
C VAL A 225 -18.29 -13.30 32.90
N MET A 226 -19.02 -14.36 32.58
CA MET A 226 -20.26 -14.24 31.83
C MET A 226 -21.16 -13.40 32.71
N LEU A 227 -21.24 -12.11 32.40
CA LEU A 227 -22.32 -11.27 32.88
C LEU A 227 -23.61 -11.92 32.38
N ARG A 228 -24.21 -12.75 33.24
CA ARG A 228 -25.54 -13.31 33.01
C ARG A 228 -26.45 -12.14 32.71
N ARG A 229 -27.10 -12.18 31.54
CA ARG A 229 -28.21 -11.28 31.21
C ARG A 229 -29.14 -11.21 32.42
N THR A 230 -29.26 -10.03 33.01
CA THR A 230 -30.38 -9.74 33.90
C THR A 230 -31.63 -9.70 33.04
N GLY A 231 -32.32 -10.84 32.86
CA GLY A 231 -33.62 -10.89 32.18
C GLY A 231 -33.97 -12.06 31.24
N ASP A 232 -33.17 -13.12 31.10
CA ASP A 232 -33.54 -14.24 30.19
C ASP A 232 -33.89 -15.53 30.96
N GLY A 233 -35.19 -15.83 31.04
CA GLY A 233 -35.64 -17.22 31.06
C GLY A 233 -35.42 -17.82 29.67
N ALA A 234 -34.76 -18.98 29.60
CA ALA A 234 -34.40 -19.73 28.39
C ALA A 234 -33.55 -18.98 27.35
N ALA A 235 -32.34 -19.51 27.06
CA ALA A 235 -31.44 -19.00 26.03
C ALA A 235 -32.02 -19.21 24.62
N THR A 236 -32.96 -18.37 24.21
CA THR A 236 -33.39 -18.30 22.80
C THR A 236 -32.29 -17.65 21.97
N ALA A 237 -31.79 -18.38 20.97
CA ALA A 237 -30.85 -17.84 19.99
C ALA A 237 -31.41 -16.56 19.35
N LEU A 238 -30.60 -15.51 19.27
CA LEU A 238 -31.00 -14.26 18.63
C LEU A 238 -31.44 -14.52 17.18
N PRO A 239 -32.51 -13.87 16.70
CA PRO A 239 -32.96 -14.05 15.32
C PRO A 239 -31.91 -13.54 14.34
N VAL A 240 -31.79 -14.22 13.19
CA VAL A 240 -30.94 -13.78 12.08
C VAL A 240 -31.67 -12.67 11.32
N ALA A 241 -31.02 -11.52 11.18
CA ALA A 241 -31.56 -10.35 10.52
C ALA A 241 -31.72 -10.59 9.01
N ARG A 242 -32.86 -10.19 8.45
CA ARG A 242 -33.10 -10.25 7.00
C ARG A 242 -32.45 -9.05 6.30
N GLY A 243 -31.81 -9.29 5.17
CA GLY A 243 -31.16 -8.21 4.42
C GLY A 243 -32.10 -7.35 3.62
N CYS A 244 -31.99 -6.02 3.71
CA CYS A 244 -32.80 -5.14 2.88
C CYS A 244 -32.45 -5.19 1.39
N LEU A 245 -31.26 -5.71 1.02
CA LEU A 245 -30.88 -5.85 -0.40
C LEU A 245 -31.26 -7.22 -0.98
N SER A 246 -31.68 -8.18 -0.16
CA SER A 246 -32.02 -9.55 -0.60
C SER A 246 -33.29 -10.13 0.03
N CYS A 247 -34.09 -9.32 0.75
CA CYS A 247 -35.38 -9.78 1.28
C CYS A 247 -36.52 -9.75 0.27
N GLU A 248 -36.28 -9.24 -0.94
CA GLU A 248 -37.22 -9.16 -2.07
C GLU A 248 -38.54 -8.40 -1.79
N GLN A 249 -38.67 -7.77 -0.62
CA GLN A 249 -39.89 -7.08 -0.21
C GLN A 249 -39.95 -5.66 -0.78
N ALA A 250 -40.38 -5.54 -2.05
CA ALA A 250 -40.48 -4.27 -2.76
C ALA A 250 -41.45 -3.25 -2.12
N ALA A 251 -42.51 -3.74 -1.43
CA ALA A 251 -43.49 -2.89 -0.74
C ALA A 251 -43.02 -2.35 0.62
N CYS A 252 -41.85 -2.79 1.12
CA CYS A 252 -41.29 -2.29 2.37
C CYS A 252 -40.82 -0.84 2.20
N PHE A 253 -41.17 0.06 3.14
CA PHE A 253 -40.71 1.45 3.06
C PHE A 253 -39.17 1.61 3.19
N ARG A 254 -38.47 0.55 3.64
CA ARG A 254 -37.00 0.49 3.72
C ARG A 254 -36.37 -0.10 2.46
N HIS A 255 -37.17 -0.62 1.53
CA HIS A 255 -36.68 -1.14 0.26
C HIS A 255 -35.98 -0.03 -0.51
N ARG A 256 -34.74 -0.30 -0.93
CA ARG A 256 -33.98 0.59 -1.81
C ARG A 256 -33.52 -0.22 -3.01
N PRO A 257 -33.98 0.10 -4.23
CA PRO A 257 -33.54 -0.59 -5.43
C PRO A 257 -32.02 -0.42 -5.62
N GLN A 258 -31.35 -1.46 -6.09
CA GLN A 258 -29.89 -1.57 -6.24
C GLN A 258 -29.31 -0.71 -7.38
N ALA A 259 -29.82 0.49 -7.62
CA ALA A 259 -29.38 1.31 -8.76
C ALA A 259 -27.92 1.77 -8.59
N GLY A 260 -27.02 1.27 -9.44
CA GLY A 260 -25.64 1.77 -9.58
C GLY A 260 -24.62 1.25 -8.57
N LEU A 261 -24.94 0.26 -7.73
CA LEU A 261 -23.99 -0.35 -6.80
C LEU A 261 -23.21 -1.50 -7.46
N ALA A 262 -21.91 -1.60 -7.18
CA ALA A 262 -21.09 -2.71 -7.66
C ALA A 262 -21.41 -3.97 -6.85
N LEU A 263 -21.82 -5.04 -7.53
CA LEU A 263 -22.19 -6.32 -6.92
C LEU A 263 -20.99 -7.20 -6.56
N GLU A 264 -19.79 -6.85 -7.05
CA GLU A 264 -18.56 -7.62 -6.84
C GLU A 264 -17.35 -6.69 -6.71
N GLY A 265 -16.26 -7.26 -6.18
CA GLY A 265 -14.97 -6.58 -6.06
C GLY A 265 -14.36 -6.25 -7.41
N ARG A 266 -13.67 -5.11 -7.49
CA ARG A 266 -13.01 -4.60 -8.69
C ARG A 266 -11.53 -4.38 -8.45
N THR A 267 -10.78 -4.42 -9.55
CA THR A 267 -9.36 -4.07 -9.56
C THR A 267 -9.16 -2.64 -10.02
N ALA A 268 -8.35 -1.87 -9.29
CA ALA A 268 -7.85 -0.56 -9.72
C ALA A 268 -6.33 -0.61 -9.93
N VAL A 269 -5.86 0.01 -11.01
CA VAL A 269 -4.43 0.12 -11.33
C VAL A 269 -3.98 1.55 -11.09
N LEU A 270 -2.96 1.75 -10.26
CA LEU A 270 -2.40 3.04 -9.88
C LEU A 270 -0.94 3.09 -10.32
N VAL A 271 -0.66 3.90 -11.35
CA VAL A 271 0.67 4.00 -11.96
C VAL A 271 1.09 5.46 -12.09
N ASP A 272 2.37 5.75 -11.80
CA ASP A 272 3.06 7.02 -12.08
C ASP A 272 3.66 6.99 -13.50
N GLY A 273 4.29 5.87 -13.85
CA GLY A 273 4.79 5.59 -15.18
C GLY A 273 4.66 4.10 -15.49
N TRP A 274 5.08 3.72 -16.69
CA TRP A 274 5.01 2.33 -17.07
C TRP A 274 6.07 1.99 -18.09
N THR A 275 6.78 0.90 -17.79
CA THR A 275 7.78 0.33 -18.69
C THR A 275 7.08 -0.59 -19.69
N PRO A 276 7.73 -0.93 -20.81
CA PRO A 276 7.16 -1.88 -21.77
C PRO A 276 6.79 -3.23 -21.13
N GLU A 277 7.57 -3.67 -20.13
CA GLU A 277 7.31 -4.91 -19.39
C GLU A 277 6.01 -4.82 -18.59
N PHE A 278 5.80 -3.74 -17.84
CA PHE A 278 4.57 -3.53 -17.08
C PHE A 278 3.37 -3.27 -17.99
N ALA A 279 3.54 -2.56 -19.10
CA ALA A 279 2.47 -2.34 -20.07
C ALA A 279 1.98 -3.67 -20.67
N ARG A 280 2.91 -4.56 -21.06
CA ARG A 280 2.59 -5.92 -21.52
C ARG A 280 1.87 -6.72 -20.43
N TYR A 281 2.41 -6.74 -19.22
CA TYR A 281 1.78 -7.44 -18.08
C TYR A 281 0.34 -6.95 -17.83
N LEU A 282 0.12 -5.63 -17.78
CA LEU A 282 -1.19 -5.06 -17.51
C LEU A 282 -2.21 -5.36 -18.63
N ARG A 283 -1.78 -5.35 -19.90
CA ARG A 283 -2.65 -5.74 -21.03
C ARG A 283 -3.11 -7.20 -20.94
N THR A 284 -2.21 -8.11 -20.55
CA THR A 284 -2.52 -9.54 -20.46
C THR A 284 -3.30 -9.89 -19.19
N ALA A 285 -2.86 -9.43 -18.02
CA ALA A 285 -3.42 -9.82 -16.73
C ALA A 285 -4.65 -8.99 -16.32
N HIS A 286 -4.78 -7.76 -16.82
CA HIS A 286 -5.76 -6.79 -16.36
C HIS A 286 -6.40 -5.96 -17.50
N PRO A 287 -6.98 -6.58 -18.54
CA PRO A 287 -7.43 -5.87 -19.76
C PRO A 287 -8.60 -4.89 -19.53
N GLN A 288 -9.49 -5.13 -18.56
CA GLN A 288 -10.72 -4.35 -18.38
C GLN A 288 -10.79 -3.55 -17.05
N VAL A 289 -9.65 -3.10 -16.52
CA VAL A 289 -9.55 -2.46 -15.20
C VAL A 289 -9.69 -0.94 -15.23
N GLN A 290 -10.13 -0.35 -14.12
CA GLN A 290 -10.09 1.09 -13.93
C GLN A 290 -8.63 1.52 -13.72
N ARG A 291 -8.09 2.25 -14.69
CA ARG A 291 -6.70 2.72 -14.67
C ARG A 291 -6.65 4.16 -14.15
N MET A 292 -5.74 4.42 -13.24
CA MET A 292 -5.44 5.75 -12.71
C MET A 292 -4.00 6.10 -13.04
N GLN A 293 -3.83 7.14 -13.84
CA GLN A 293 -2.52 7.53 -14.37
C GLN A 293 -2.39 9.05 -14.45
N PRO A 294 -1.16 9.59 -14.39
CA PRO A 294 -0.93 11.00 -14.63
C PRO A 294 -1.22 11.35 -16.08
N VAL A 295 -1.50 12.63 -16.32
CA VAL A 295 -1.64 13.17 -17.67
C VAL A 295 -0.25 13.58 -18.18
N PRO A 296 0.17 13.14 -19.38
CA PRO A 296 1.38 13.66 -19.99
C PRO A 296 1.16 15.14 -20.35
N MET A 297 1.66 16.04 -19.50
CA MET A 297 1.52 17.48 -19.71
C MET A 297 2.47 17.91 -20.84
N ARG A 298 1.90 18.25 -21.99
CA ARG A 298 2.59 18.85 -23.16
C ARG A 298 2.18 20.31 -23.28
N LEU A 299 2.88 21.23 -22.61
CA LEU A 299 2.67 22.66 -22.82
C LEU A 299 3.45 23.10 -24.06
N ALA A 300 2.81 23.82 -24.99
CA ALA A 300 3.30 24.09 -26.36
C ALA A 300 4.68 24.78 -26.43
N PHE A 301 5.09 25.49 -25.37
CA PHE A 301 6.37 26.20 -25.25
C PHE A 301 7.45 25.39 -24.50
N TRP A 302 7.12 24.16 -24.07
CA TRP A 302 8.01 23.29 -23.34
C TRP A 302 8.54 22.20 -24.28
N ARG A 303 9.82 22.34 -24.67
CA ARG A 303 10.56 21.27 -25.35
C ARG A 303 10.36 19.96 -24.59
N VAL A 304 9.81 18.98 -25.29
CA VAL A 304 9.69 17.59 -24.84
C VAL A 304 11.11 17.12 -24.52
N PRO A 305 11.41 16.68 -23.27
CA PRO A 305 12.47 15.70 -23.13
C PRO A 305 11.97 14.51 -23.97
N PRO A 306 12.65 14.15 -25.08
CA PRO A 306 12.21 13.08 -25.97
C PRO A 306 11.88 11.92 -25.08
N ALA A 307 10.68 11.35 -25.26
CA ALA A 307 10.09 10.31 -24.42
C ALA A 307 11.21 9.61 -23.66
N GLY A 308 11.46 10.06 -22.42
CA GLY A 308 12.46 9.41 -21.61
C GLY A 308 12.02 7.96 -21.61
N TRP A 309 12.91 7.03 -21.95
CA TRP A 309 12.68 5.61 -22.22
C TRP A 309 11.86 4.84 -21.14
N HIS A 310 11.35 5.55 -20.14
CA HIS A 310 10.47 5.17 -19.05
C HIS A 310 8.97 5.25 -19.36
N ARG A 311 8.52 5.79 -20.51
CA ARG A 311 7.08 5.99 -20.78
C ARG A 311 6.77 5.86 -22.27
N GLU A 312 6.23 4.72 -22.68
CA GLU A 312 5.52 4.67 -23.97
C GLU A 312 4.24 5.51 -23.89
N PRO A 313 3.94 6.32 -24.93
CA PRO A 313 2.61 6.91 -25.08
C PRO A 313 1.61 5.78 -25.28
N LEU A 314 0.53 5.79 -24.47
CA LEU A 314 -0.61 4.92 -24.73
C LEU A 314 -1.20 5.26 -26.09
N GLU A 315 -1.37 4.25 -26.94
CA GLU A 315 -2.49 4.25 -27.87
C GLU A 315 -3.75 4.59 -27.08
N GLU A 316 -4.57 5.50 -27.60
CA GLU A 316 -5.82 5.96 -26.99
C GLU A 316 -6.89 4.86 -27.00
N ASP A 317 -6.60 3.69 -26.43
CA ASP A 317 -7.55 2.60 -26.41
C ASP A 317 -8.38 2.59 -25.11
N SER A 318 -9.66 2.93 -25.34
CA SER A 318 -10.88 2.60 -24.61
C SER A 318 -11.06 3.06 -23.14
N GLY A 319 -11.52 4.31 -22.99
CA GLY A 319 -12.71 4.67 -22.19
C GLY A 319 -12.70 4.66 -20.65
N ARG A 320 -11.72 4.07 -19.94
CA ARG A 320 -11.77 3.91 -18.46
C ARG A 320 -10.54 4.39 -17.68
N ALA A 321 -9.73 5.29 -18.26
CA ALA A 321 -8.60 5.90 -17.55
C ALA A 321 -9.05 7.17 -16.79
N SER A 322 -8.98 7.16 -15.45
CA SER A 322 -9.17 8.37 -14.65
C SER A 322 -7.90 9.20 -14.64
N LYS A 323 -7.97 10.38 -15.24
CA LYS A 323 -6.84 11.31 -15.38
C LYS A 323 -6.76 12.25 -14.18
N ALA A 324 -5.64 12.26 -13.45
CA ALA A 324 -5.40 13.16 -12.33
C ALA A 324 -4.79 14.51 -12.80
N TRP A 325 -5.52 15.27 -13.61
CA TRP A 325 -5.04 16.50 -14.28
C TRP A 325 -4.39 17.51 -13.33
N ALA A 326 -5.09 17.95 -12.28
CA ALA A 326 -4.58 18.96 -11.36
C ALA A 326 -3.28 18.52 -10.66
N ALA A 327 -3.22 17.27 -10.18
CA ALA A 327 -2.02 16.71 -9.57
C ALA A 327 -0.88 16.58 -10.58
N SER A 328 -1.19 16.21 -11.83
CA SER A 328 -0.21 16.08 -12.91
C SER A 328 0.39 17.43 -13.31
N LEU A 329 -0.43 18.48 -13.44
CA LEU A 329 0.02 19.84 -13.72
C LEU A 329 0.87 20.39 -12.57
N ARG A 330 0.40 20.27 -11.32
CA ARG A 330 1.13 20.72 -10.13
C ARG A 330 2.50 20.03 -10.05
N ARG A 331 2.55 18.72 -10.27
CA ARG A 331 3.78 17.94 -10.34
C ARG A 331 4.72 18.44 -11.43
N ALA A 332 4.23 18.63 -12.66
CA ALA A 332 5.05 19.06 -13.79
C ALA A 332 5.68 20.45 -13.54
N LEU A 333 4.91 21.40 -13.00
CA LEU A 333 5.42 22.72 -12.61
C LEU A 333 6.47 22.61 -11.50
N TRP A 334 6.18 21.87 -10.44
CA TRP A 334 7.07 21.72 -9.28
C TRP A 334 8.42 21.11 -9.65
N GLN A 335 8.40 20.02 -10.42
CA GLN A 335 9.62 19.35 -10.86
C GLN A 335 10.46 20.24 -11.76
N ARG A 336 9.83 21.10 -12.58
CA ARG A 336 10.53 22.04 -13.45
C ARG A 336 11.19 23.18 -12.68
N LEU A 337 10.52 23.71 -11.67
CA LEU A 337 11.08 24.72 -10.76
C LEU A 337 12.34 24.21 -10.04
N TRP A 338 12.34 22.95 -9.62
CA TRP A 338 13.44 22.36 -8.85
C TRP A 338 14.41 21.52 -9.69
N ALA A 339 14.24 21.44 -11.01
CA ALA A 339 15.03 20.58 -11.89
C ALA A 339 16.54 20.83 -11.82
N ARG A 340 16.94 22.09 -11.57
CA ARG A 340 18.35 22.54 -11.55
C ARG A 340 18.95 22.64 -10.14
N HIS A 341 18.19 22.34 -9.09
CA HIS A 341 18.66 22.45 -7.71
C HIS A 341 19.11 21.09 -7.18
N VAL A 342 20.41 20.97 -6.89
CA VAL A 342 21.01 19.79 -6.27
C VAL A 342 20.33 19.53 -4.90
N GLY A 343 20.01 18.28 -4.58
CA GLY A 343 19.24 17.90 -3.38
C GLY A 343 17.72 18.10 -3.47
N ARG A 344 17.24 19.25 -3.98
CA ARG A 344 15.78 19.51 -4.11
C ARG A 344 15.11 18.76 -5.25
N ARG A 345 15.87 18.32 -6.26
CA ARG A 345 15.35 17.51 -7.36
C ARG A 345 14.68 16.22 -6.86
N GLN A 346 15.34 15.46 -5.98
CA GLN A 346 14.80 14.19 -5.47
C GLN A 346 13.56 14.41 -4.60
N ALA A 347 13.59 15.41 -3.71
CA ALA A 347 12.43 15.81 -2.92
C ALA A 347 11.23 16.19 -3.82
N SER A 348 11.47 16.90 -4.92
CA SER A 348 10.40 17.27 -5.87
C SER A 348 9.76 16.07 -6.57
N LEU A 349 10.49 14.96 -6.76
CA LEU A 349 9.95 13.71 -7.30
C LEU A 349 9.01 13.04 -6.30
N ILE A 350 9.47 12.93 -5.04
CA ILE A 350 8.70 12.35 -3.92
C ILE A 350 7.42 13.18 -3.67
N ASP A 351 7.50 14.51 -3.71
CA ASP A 351 6.32 15.38 -3.63
C ASP A 351 5.30 15.10 -4.74
N GLY A 352 5.79 14.94 -5.97
CA GLY A 352 4.97 14.59 -7.12
C GLY A 352 4.27 13.24 -6.97
N GLN A 353 4.99 12.23 -6.48
CA GLN A 353 4.44 10.89 -6.20
C GLN A 353 3.38 10.95 -5.10
N ARG A 354 3.62 11.71 -4.03
CA ARG A 354 2.64 11.95 -2.95
C ARG A 354 1.36 12.58 -3.49
N TRP A 355 1.43 13.63 -4.31
CA TRP A 355 0.24 14.28 -4.84
C TRP A 355 -0.57 13.36 -5.76
N LEU A 356 0.10 12.53 -6.56
CA LEU A 356 -0.57 11.52 -7.37
C LEU A 356 -1.24 10.44 -6.52
N ALA A 357 -0.53 9.89 -5.53
CA ALA A 357 -1.08 8.91 -4.61
C ALA A 357 -2.35 9.42 -3.90
N LEU A 358 -2.34 10.67 -3.41
CA LEU A 358 -3.52 11.31 -2.81
C LEU A 358 -4.66 11.48 -3.82
N ALA A 359 -4.37 11.92 -5.04
CA ALA A 359 -5.37 12.11 -6.08
C ALA A 359 -6.00 10.79 -6.53
N PHE A 360 -5.22 9.70 -6.60
CA PHE A 360 -5.71 8.37 -6.92
C PHE A 360 -6.50 7.77 -5.76
N ALA A 361 -6.02 7.89 -4.52
CA ALA A 361 -6.74 7.43 -3.34
C ALA A 361 -8.12 8.06 -3.20
N ALA A 362 -8.25 9.35 -3.51
CA ALA A 362 -9.54 10.07 -3.50
C ALA A 362 -10.56 9.51 -4.54
N ARG A 363 -10.11 8.75 -5.53
CA ARG A 363 -10.95 8.10 -6.56
C ARG A 363 -11.25 6.64 -6.25
N LEU A 364 -10.67 6.08 -5.19
CA LEU A 364 -10.93 4.69 -4.80
C LEU A 364 -12.33 4.57 -4.17
N ALA A 365 -13.21 3.87 -4.87
CA ALA A 365 -14.47 3.37 -4.32
C ALA A 365 -14.28 2.19 -3.32
N PRO A 366 -15.26 1.93 -2.44
CA PRO A 366 -15.28 0.76 -1.56
C PRO A 366 -15.14 -0.57 -2.31
N ALA A 367 -15.68 -0.65 -3.53
CA ALA A 367 -15.64 -1.85 -4.37
C ALA A 367 -14.24 -2.17 -4.91
N HIS A 368 -13.26 -1.27 -4.82
CA HIS A 368 -11.88 -1.59 -5.18
C HIS A 368 -11.23 -2.42 -4.08
N THR A 369 -11.34 -3.73 -4.21
CA THR A 369 -10.83 -4.73 -3.26
C THR A 369 -9.43 -5.20 -3.63
N HIS A 370 -9.02 -5.05 -4.88
CA HIS A 370 -7.68 -5.35 -5.37
C HIS A 370 -7.04 -4.10 -5.99
N LEU A 371 -5.82 -3.77 -5.56
CA LEU A 371 -5.02 -2.69 -6.13
C LEU A 371 -3.76 -3.25 -6.80
N VAL A 372 -3.49 -2.81 -8.02
CA VAL A 372 -2.19 -3.00 -8.69
C VAL A 372 -1.48 -1.65 -8.65
N VAL A 373 -0.37 -1.57 -7.93
CA VAL A 373 0.25 -0.29 -7.55
C VAL A 373 1.72 -0.28 -7.95
N GLU A 374 2.16 0.77 -8.63
CA GLU A 374 3.59 1.01 -8.83
C GLU A 374 4.28 1.35 -7.51
N GLN A 375 5.43 0.72 -7.25
CA GLN A 375 6.17 0.81 -5.99
C GLN A 375 6.35 2.25 -5.48
N ALA A 376 6.62 3.20 -6.37
CA ALA A 376 6.80 4.62 -6.04
C ALA A 376 5.61 5.26 -5.30
N LEU A 377 4.39 4.74 -5.48
CA LEU A 377 3.18 5.27 -4.86
C LEU A 377 2.85 4.58 -3.53
N LEU A 378 3.40 3.39 -3.28
CA LEU A 378 3.12 2.56 -2.10
C LEU A 378 3.29 3.28 -0.76
N PRO A 379 4.44 3.92 -0.45
CA PRO A 379 4.64 4.48 0.89
C PRO A 379 3.63 5.59 1.19
N HIS A 380 3.21 6.35 0.17
CA HIS A 380 2.21 7.40 0.33
C HIS A 380 0.81 6.83 0.56
N LEU A 381 0.43 5.77 -0.16
CA LEU A 381 -0.86 5.09 0.01
C LEU A 381 -0.94 4.36 1.37
N GLN A 382 0.17 3.77 1.82
CA GLN A 382 0.28 3.13 3.13
C GLN A 382 0.07 4.14 4.26
N ARG A 383 0.70 5.32 4.19
CA ARG A 383 0.59 6.37 5.22
C ARG A 383 -0.83 6.87 5.44
N ILE A 384 -1.66 6.88 4.41
CA ILE A 384 -3.06 7.31 4.49
C ILE A 384 -4.04 6.14 4.71
N GLY A 385 -3.54 4.90 4.89
CA GLY A 385 -4.37 3.71 5.06
C GLY A 385 -5.15 3.30 3.80
N ALA A 386 -4.76 3.77 2.61
CA ALA A 386 -5.44 3.44 1.36
C ALA A 386 -5.23 1.98 0.91
N LEU A 387 -4.28 1.25 1.51
CA LEU A 387 -4.04 -0.16 1.20
C LEU A 387 -4.82 -1.11 2.13
N ASP A 388 -5.28 -0.63 3.28
CA ASP A 388 -5.90 -1.44 4.33
C ASP A 388 -7.13 -2.18 3.84
N GLY A 389 -7.30 -3.46 4.16
CA GLY A 389 -8.46 -4.23 3.72
C GLY A 389 -8.51 -4.52 2.22
N ARG A 390 -7.39 -4.37 1.48
CA ARG A 390 -7.33 -4.62 0.04
C ARG A 390 -6.20 -5.60 -0.28
N ARG A 391 -6.41 -6.43 -1.30
CA ARG A 391 -5.37 -7.24 -1.94
C ARG A 391 -4.42 -6.31 -2.70
N ILE A 392 -3.11 -6.49 -2.56
CA ILE A 392 -2.12 -5.59 -3.18
C ILE A 392 -1.20 -6.37 -4.11
N THR A 393 -1.11 -5.94 -5.37
CA THR A 393 -0.07 -6.35 -6.32
C THR A 393 0.87 -5.18 -6.57
N VAL A 394 2.16 -5.39 -6.39
CA VAL A 394 3.18 -4.35 -6.55
C VAL A 394 3.88 -4.50 -7.89
N LEU A 395 3.89 -3.43 -8.69
CA LEU A 395 4.79 -3.30 -9.84
C LEU A 395 6.09 -2.68 -9.35
N ALA A 396 7.09 -3.53 -9.11
CA ALA A 396 8.35 -3.14 -8.47
C ALA A 396 9.43 -2.86 -9.53
N SER A 397 9.86 -1.60 -9.62
CA SER A 397 10.87 -1.15 -10.57
C SER A 397 12.24 -0.93 -9.95
N ALA A 398 12.33 -0.83 -8.61
CA ALA A 398 13.56 -0.49 -7.91
C ALA A 398 13.73 -1.33 -6.64
N LEU A 399 14.95 -1.37 -6.11
CA LEU A 399 15.19 -1.94 -4.79
C LEU A 399 14.43 -1.14 -3.73
N PRO A 400 14.02 -1.76 -2.60
CA PRO A 400 13.49 -1.00 -1.47
C PRO A 400 14.46 0.11 -1.04
N MET A 401 13.93 1.25 -0.59
CA MET A 401 14.73 2.42 -0.20
C MET A 401 15.80 2.06 0.84
N ALA A 402 15.46 1.21 1.82
CA ALA A 402 16.41 0.75 2.84
C ALA A 402 17.59 -0.05 2.25
N ASP A 403 17.35 -0.83 1.20
CA ASP A 403 18.41 -1.57 0.51
C ASP A 403 19.27 -0.67 -0.38
N ILE A 404 18.67 0.37 -0.98
CA ILE A 404 19.40 1.42 -1.70
C ILE A 404 20.34 2.14 -0.75
N GLU A 405 19.84 2.63 0.39
CA GLU A 405 20.65 3.33 1.40
C GLU A 405 21.80 2.46 1.90
N ARG A 406 21.52 1.19 2.25
CA ARG A 406 22.55 0.24 2.71
C ARG A 406 23.67 0.03 1.67
N ARG A 407 23.32 -0.07 0.38
CA ARG A 407 24.32 -0.23 -0.70
C ARG A 407 25.17 1.03 -0.87
N LEU A 408 24.54 2.20 -0.78
CA LEU A 408 25.25 3.47 -0.90
C LEU A 408 26.14 3.75 0.31
N ASP A 409 25.72 3.36 1.52
CA ASP A 409 26.55 3.43 2.73
C ASP A 409 27.79 2.53 2.59
N ALA A 410 27.61 1.28 2.11
CA ALA A 410 28.72 0.37 1.85
C ALA A 410 29.70 0.94 0.79
N ALA A 411 29.18 1.53 -0.30
CA ALA A 411 30.01 2.19 -1.30
C ALA A 411 30.75 3.42 -0.72
N SER A 412 30.10 4.18 0.18
CA SER A 412 30.70 5.36 0.81
C SER A 412 31.86 4.99 1.75
N LEU A 413 31.93 3.77 2.27
CA LEU A 413 33.09 3.31 3.05
C LEU A 413 34.34 3.16 2.17
N ARG A 414 34.16 2.80 0.89
CA ARG A 414 35.25 2.65 -0.08
C ARG A 414 35.67 3.98 -0.70
N TRP A 415 34.70 4.85 -0.96
CA TRP A 415 34.91 6.17 -1.57
C TRP A 415 34.37 7.29 -0.65
N PRO A 416 35.03 7.56 0.50
CA PRO A 416 34.50 8.45 1.52
C PRO A 416 34.36 9.92 1.08
N ASP A 417 35.15 10.34 0.08
CA ASP A 417 35.18 11.72 -0.41
C ASP A 417 34.12 12.02 -1.48
N ASP A 418 33.37 11.02 -1.95
CA ASP A 418 32.40 11.21 -3.02
C ASP A 418 31.00 11.54 -2.46
N ALA A 419 30.65 12.83 -2.49
CA ALA A 419 29.37 13.33 -1.99
C ALA A 419 28.14 12.69 -2.69
N THR A 420 28.29 12.15 -3.91
CA THR A 420 27.18 11.56 -4.67
C THR A 420 26.68 10.22 -4.12
N LEU A 421 27.40 9.62 -3.17
CA LEU A 421 26.98 8.41 -2.44
C LEU A 421 26.11 8.73 -1.22
N ARG A 422 26.15 9.99 -0.75
CA ARG A 422 25.37 10.46 0.41
C ARG A 422 24.14 11.27 0.02
N ASP A 423 23.94 11.53 -1.27
CA ASP A 423 22.87 12.40 -1.78
C ASP A 423 21.46 11.77 -1.72
N PHE A 424 21.38 10.44 -1.71
CA PHE A 424 20.12 9.71 -1.64
C PHE A 424 19.85 9.29 -0.19
N ARG A 425 19.11 10.11 0.55
CA ARG A 425 18.58 9.76 1.86
C ARG A 425 17.10 10.10 1.90
N ALA A 426 16.26 9.07 2.05
CA ALA A 426 14.83 9.23 2.15
C ALA A 426 14.44 9.53 3.60
N ASP A 427 13.29 10.17 3.78
CA ASP A 427 12.73 10.37 5.11
C ASP A 427 12.48 8.99 5.78
N PRO A 428 12.96 8.74 7.02
CA PRO A 428 12.83 7.44 7.66
C PRO A 428 11.37 6.96 7.81
N SER A 429 10.42 7.90 7.93
CA SER A 429 9.00 7.55 7.97
C SER A 429 8.49 7.02 6.62
N LEU A 430 9.03 7.52 5.51
CA LEU A 430 8.74 7.06 4.16
C LEU A 430 9.34 5.66 3.92
N VAL A 431 10.58 5.44 4.35
CA VAL A 431 11.25 4.13 4.24
C VAL A 431 10.47 3.05 4.99
N ARG A 432 10.06 3.34 6.24
CA ARG A 432 9.20 2.43 7.01
C ARG A 432 7.86 2.17 6.34
N ALA A 433 7.23 3.20 5.77
CA ALA A 433 5.97 3.04 5.07
C ALA A 433 6.10 2.17 3.80
N GLU A 434 7.20 2.30 3.07
CA GLU A 434 7.48 1.43 1.91
C GLU A 434 7.66 -0.02 2.34
N ALA A 435 8.50 -0.26 3.37
CA ALA A 435 8.76 -1.60 3.89
C ALA A 435 7.47 -2.29 4.37
N LEU A 436 6.62 -1.58 5.12
CA LEU A 436 5.32 -2.10 5.56
C LEU A 436 4.38 -2.40 4.39
N ALA A 437 4.37 -1.56 3.37
CA ALA A 437 3.53 -1.79 2.18
C ALA A 437 3.99 -3.00 1.37
N LEU A 438 5.31 -3.14 1.18
CA LEU A 438 5.91 -4.27 0.46
C LEU A 438 5.70 -5.59 1.21
N ALA A 439 5.90 -5.63 2.53
CA ALA A 439 5.70 -6.82 3.35
C ALA A 439 4.24 -7.34 3.32
N ARG A 440 3.27 -6.47 3.04
CA ARG A 440 1.84 -6.80 2.92
C ARG A 440 1.40 -7.15 1.49
N ALA A 441 2.31 -7.11 0.52
CA ALA A 441 1.97 -7.39 -0.86
C ALA A 441 1.55 -8.86 -1.03
N SER A 442 0.43 -9.09 -1.71
CA SER A 442 -0.05 -10.42 -2.07
C SER A 442 0.68 -10.94 -3.33
N ALA A 443 1.15 -10.04 -4.19
CA ALA A 443 1.97 -10.36 -5.35
C ALA A 443 2.93 -9.23 -5.70
N ILE A 444 4.07 -9.59 -6.30
CA ILE A 444 5.13 -8.67 -6.72
C ILE A 444 5.51 -9.02 -8.15
N VAL A 445 5.52 -8.02 -9.02
CA VAL A 445 5.83 -8.15 -10.44
C VAL A 445 7.02 -7.26 -10.76
N THR A 446 8.08 -7.84 -11.31
CA THR A 446 9.28 -7.08 -11.66
C THR A 446 10.06 -7.74 -12.80
N PRO A 447 10.64 -6.99 -13.73
CA PRO A 447 11.62 -7.54 -14.66
C PRO A 447 13.03 -7.66 -14.05
N HIS A 448 13.28 -6.97 -12.93
CA HIS A 448 14.64 -6.75 -12.42
C HIS A 448 15.05 -7.85 -11.43
N ALA A 449 16.05 -8.66 -11.78
CA ALA A 449 16.43 -9.83 -10.98
C ALA A 449 16.90 -9.48 -9.55
N GLY A 450 17.69 -8.41 -9.39
CA GLY A 450 18.10 -7.94 -8.07
C GLY A 450 16.93 -7.48 -7.18
N VAL A 451 15.87 -6.91 -7.77
CA VAL A 451 14.66 -6.49 -7.07
C VAL A 451 13.84 -7.72 -6.69
N ALA A 452 13.71 -8.68 -7.60
CA ALA A 452 13.04 -9.96 -7.35
C ALA A 452 13.66 -10.66 -6.13
N HIS A 453 15.00 -10.75 -6.06
CA HIS A 453 15.71 -11.34 -4.93
C HIS A 453 15.52 -10.58 -3.61
N ALA A 454 15.62 -9.25 -3.64
CA ALA A 454 15.42 -8.44 -2.43
C ALA A 454 13.99 -8.56 -1.89
N LEU A 455 13.00 -8.53 -2.79
CA LEU A 455 11.59 -8.60 -2.42
C LEU A 455 11.13 -10.00 -2.01
N ALA A 456 11.75 -11.07 -2.53
CA ALA A 456 11.52 -12.43 -2.03
C ALA A 456 11.85 -12.56 -0.54
N LYS A 457 12.86 -11.83 -0.05
CA LYS A 457 13.24 -11.80 1.38
C LYS A 457 12.31 -10.91 2.20
N LEU A 458 11.95 -9.73 1.69
CA LEU A 458 11.13 -8.76 2.39
C LEU A 458 9.65 -9.19 2.49
N ALA A 459 9.15 -9.88 1.47
CA ALA A 459 7.76 -10.31 1.35
C ALA A 459 7.69 -11.79 0.93
N PRO A 460 8.10 -12.73 1.82
CA PRO A 460 8.21 -14.15 1.48
C PRO A 460 6.87 -14.82 1.15
N GLN A 461 5.75 -14.21 1.58
CA GLN A 461 4.40 -14.68 1.30
C GLN A 461 3.83 -14.14 -0.02
N ALA A 462 4.51 -13.19 -0.67
CA ALA A 462 4.04 -12.60 -1.91
C ALA A 462 4.32 -13.53 -3.09
N ALA A 463 3.34 -13.69 -3.99
CA ALA A 463 3.59 -14.35 -5.27
C ALA A 463 4.53 -13.49 -6.13
N LEU A 464 5.75 -13.95 -6.36
CA LEU A 464 6.76 -13.22 -7.14
C LEU A 464 6.74 -13.65 -8.61
N GLN A 465 6.48 -12.70 -9.51
CA GLN A 465 6.50 -12.90 -10.96
C GLN A 465 7.66 -12.11 -11.58
N ARG A 466 8.66 -12.84 -12.09
CA ARG A 466 9.74 -12.27 -12.89
C ARG A 466 9.29 -12.07 -14.33
N LEU A 467 9.29 -10.84 -14.81
CA LEU A 467 9.02 -10.51 -16.21
C LEU A 467 10.33 -10.61 -17.03
N ALA A 468 10.23 -10.98 -18.30
CA ALA A 468 11.33 -10.82 -19.24
C ALA A 468 11.51 -9.34 -19.59
N TRP A 469 12.76 -8.86 -19.63
CA TRP A 469 13.10 -7.54 -20.15
C TRP A 469 12.62 -7.40 -21.60
N THR A 470 12.07 -6.24 -21.95
CA THR A 470 11.74 -5.92 -23.34
C THR A 470 12.94 -5.22 -23.97
N LEU A 471 13.53 -5.85 -24.99
CA LEU A 471 14.59 -5.24 -25.78
C LEU A 471 13.98 -4.21 -26.75
N PRO A 472 14.51 -2.97 -26.80
CA PRO A 472 14.05 -1.97 -27.76
C PRO A 472 14.47 -2.36 -29.19
N ALA A 473 13.79 -1.82 -30.20
CA ALA A 473 14.28 -1.88 -31.56
C ALA A 473 15.62 -1.12 -31.65
N ALA A 474 16.68 -1.80 -32.09
CA ALA A 474 17.99 -1.23 -32.32
C ALA A 474 18.55 -1.74 -33.65
N GLN A 475 19.23 -0.88 -34.38
CA GLN A 475 20.05 -1.31 -35.51
C GLN A 475 21.29 -1.99 -34.95
N ALA A 476 21.74 -3.07 -35.60
CA ALA A 476 23.00 -3.71 -35.25
C ALA A 476 24.12 -2.66 -35.33
N ALA A 477 24.93 -2.55 -34.28
CA ALA A 477 26.04 -1.61 -34.31
C ALA A 477 27.05 -2.07 -35.37
N PRO A 478 27.47 -1.21 -36.30
CA PRO A 478 28.51 -1.57 -37.25
C PRO A 478 29.80 -1.91 -36.49
N ARG A 479 30.38 -3.08 -36.82
CA ARG A 479 31.69 -3.49 -36.31
C ARG A 479 32.77 -2.73 -37.06
N GLU A 480 33.09 -1.55 -36.60
CA GLU A 480 34.26 -0.80 -37.06
C GLU A 480 35.48 -1.15 -36.21
N SER A 481 36.57 -1.54 -36.87
CA SER A 481 37.86 -1.74 -36.22
C SER A 481 38.53 -0.39 -36.01
N HIS A 482 38.58 0.08 -34.77
CA HIS A 482 39.41 1.22 -34.38
C HIS A 482 40.76 0.75 -33.83
N GLU A 483 41.79 1.58 -33.96
CA GLU A 483 43.14 1.31 -33.42
C GLU A 483 43.12 1.11 -31.89
N LEU A 484 42.20 1.79 -31.20
CA LEU A 484 41.92 1.59 -29.78
C LEU A 484 40.46 1.17 -29.56
N PRO A 485 40.19 0.19 -28.69
CA PRO A 485 38.83 -0.23 -28.39
C PRO A 485 38.04 0.90 -27.72
N ILE A 486 36.78 1.07 -28.13
CA ILE A 486 35.89 2.07 -27.56
C ILE A 486 35.06 1.43 -26.44
N VAL A 487 35.29 1.90 -25.21
CA VAL A 487 34.54 1.51 -24.01
C VAL A 487 33.49 2.58 -23.73
N VAL A 488 32.22 2.18 -23.65
CA VAL A 488 31.13 3.12 -23.33
C VAL A 488 30.70 2.94 -21.88
N PHE A 489 30.84 3.98 -21.06
CA PHE A 489 30.22 4.05 -19.74
C PHE A 489 28.78 4.54 -19.84
N ALA A 490 27.82 3.64 -19.58
CA ALA A 490 26.40 3.86 -19.83
C ALA A 490 25.67 4.65 -18.73
N ALA A 491 26.31 5.67 -18.16
CA ALA A 491 25.72 6.54 -17.14
C ALA A 491 26.53 7.84 -16.95
N SER A 492 25.90 8.84 -16.32
CA SER A 492 26.63 10.02 -15.83
C SER A 492 27.77 9.59 -14.90
N ALA A 493 28.88 10.32 -14.91
CA ALA A 493 30.10 10.05 -14.14
C ALA A 493 29.94 10.28 -12.63
N LEU A 494 29.13 9.44 -12.00
CA LEU A 494 28.78 9.45 -10.59
C LEU A 494 29.28 8.17 -9.91
N ALA A 495 29.76 8.26 -8.67
CA ALA A 495 30.25 7.09 -7.94
C ALA A 495 29.16 6.02 -7.73
N ARG A 496 27.90 6.41 -7.46
CA ARG A 496 26.79 5.43 -7.35
C ARG A 496 26.53 4.63 -8.63
N LYS A 497 26.98 5.14 -9.78
CA LYS A 497 26.89 4.48 -11.09
C LYS A 497 28.13 3.65 -11.43
N GLY A 498 29.11 3.58 -10.53
CA GLY A 498 30.31 2.78 -10.71
C GLY A 498 31.46 3.52 -11.40
N ALA A 499 31.41 4.86 -11.49
CA ALA A 499 32.41 5.59 -12.27
C ALA A 499 33.84 5.44 -11.70
N ARG A 500 33.97 5.39 -10.36
CA ARG A 500 35.25 5.18 -9.66
C ARG A 500 35.79 3.77 -9.90
N GLU A 501 34.91 2.78 -9.87
CA GLU A 501 35.22 1.37 -10.14
C GLU A 501 35.69 1.19 -11.59
N LEU A 502 34.99 1.82 -12.54
CA LEU A 502 35.38 1.77 -13.95
C LEU A 502 36.74 2.43 -14.17
N ALA A 503 36.98 3.59 -13.55
CA ALA A 503 38.27 4.26 -13.67
C ALA A 503 39.41 3.36 -13.16
N ALA A 504 39.24 2.75 -11.98
CA ALA A 504 40.23 1.82 -11.42
C ALA A 504 40.40 0.53 -12.23
N ALA A 505 39.37 0.07 -12.94
CA ALA A 505 39.44 -1.11 -13.81
C ALA A 505 40.12 -0.83 -15.16
N LEU A 506 40.05 0.42 -15.66
CA LEU A 506 40.66 0.87 -16.92
C LEU A 506 42.04 1.53 -16.74
N GLN A 507 42.51 1.68 -15.50
CA GLN A 507 43.82 2.25 -15.20
C GLN A 507 44.93 1.59 -16.04
N ASP A 508 45.76 2.43 -16.67
CA ASP A 508 46.90 2.05 -17.51
C ASP A 508 46.53 1.19 -18.74
N ARG A 509 45.24 1.19 -19.13
CA ARG A 509 44.75 0.45 -20.30
C ARG A 509 44.58 1.37 -21.51
N PRO A 510 45.13 1.01 -22.68
CA PRO A 510 44.92 1.77 -23.91
C PRO A 510 43.49 1.53 -24.42
N CYS A 511 42.63 2.54 -24.27
CA CYS A 511 41.26 2.53 -24.80
C CYS A 511 40.73 3.96 -25.01
N ARG A 512 39.64 4.09 -25.76
CA ARG A 512 38.85 5.32 -25.84
C ARG A 512 37.63 5.17 -24.94
N LEU A 513 37.40 6.11 -24.04
CA LEU A 513 36.28 6.09 -23.11
C LEU A 513 35.20 7.09 -23.54
N ARG A 514 33.97 6.59 -23.75
CA ARG A 514 32.79 7.42 -23.96
C ARG A 514 31.91 7.41 -22.73
N VAL A 515 31.64 8.58 -22.16
CA VAL A 515 30.81 8.74 -20.95
C VAL A 515 29.47 9.36 -21.32
N LEU A 516 28.37 8.66 -21.01
CA LEU A 516 27.03 9.18 -21.28
C LEU A 516 26.54 10.12 -20.18
N GLY A 517 25.86 11.20 -20.54
CA GLY A 517 25.22 12.08 -19.55
C GLY A 517 26.15 13.14 -18.98
N ALA A 518 26.05 13.40 -17.67
CA ALA A 518 26.82 14.48 -17.03
C ALA A 518 28.25 14.05 -16.72
N ALA A 519 29.21 14.96 -16.94
CA ALA A 519 30.58 14.81 -16.49
C ALA A 519 30.67 14.80 -14.95
N SER A 520 31.80 14.32 -14.43
CA SER A 520 32.06 14.35 -12.99
C SER A 520 32.50 15.75 -12.57
N ASP A 521 32.20 16.12 -11.34
CA ASP A 521 32.78 17.32 -10.73
C ASP A 521 34.27 17.12 -10.39
N ASP A 522 34.72 15.87 -10.33
CA ASP A 522 36.14 15.53 -10.16
C ASP A 522 36.83 15.39 -11.52
N ALA A 523 37.57 16.44 -11.91
CA ALA A 523 38.36 16.46 -13.15
C ALA A 523 39.44 15.37 -13.21
N ARG A 524 39.78 14.74 -12.08
CA ARG A 524 40.81 13.70 -12.00
C ARG A 524 40.26 12.29 -12.13
N LEU A 525 38.94 12.13 -12.19
CA LEU A 525 38.28 10.81 -12.18
C LEU A 525 38.84 9.83 -13.23
N TRP A 526 39.16 10.31 -14.42
CA TRP A 526 39.60 9.50 -15.55
C TRP A 526 41.11 9.61 -15.83
N GLN A 527 41.89 10.16 -14.90
CA GLN A 527 43.34 10.25 -15.06
C GLN A 527 43.97 8.85 -15.15
N GLY A 528 44.90 8.67 -16.09
CA GLY A 528 45.57 7.38 -16.32
C GLY A 528 44.82 6.43 -17.27
N ILE A 529 43.74 6.89 -17.91
CA ILE A 529 43.03 6.16 -18.95
C ILE A 529 43.38 6.79 -20.31
N GLY A 530 44.51 6.36 -20.88
CA GLY A 530 45.02 6.92 -22.13
C GLY A 530 45.26 8.44 -22.06
N ASP A 531 45.24 9.09 -23.23
CA ASP A 531 45.34 10.54 -23.34
C ASP A 531 44.00 11.22 -23.03
N ALA A 532 44.04 12.49 -22.59
CA ALA A 532 42.84 13.27 -22.33
C ALA A 532 41.92 13.41 -23.57
N SER A 533 42.48 13.34 -24.78
CA SER A 533 41.75 13.32 -26.06
C SER A 533 40.94 12.03 -26.28
N HIS A 534 41.20 10.97 -25.52
CA HIS A 534 40.52 9.68 -25.61
C HIS A 534 39.25 9.60 -24.75
N ILE A 535 38.95 10.64 -23.97
CA ILE A 535 37.74 10.72 -23.14
C ILE A 535 36.71 11.64 -23.80
N GLU A 536 35.58 11.07 -24.19
CA GLU A 536 34.50 11.78 -24.86
C GLU A 536 33.23 11.77 -24.00
N HIS A 537 32.65 12.95 -23.74
CA HIS A 537 31.36 13.07 -23.05
C HIS A 537 30.23 13.24 -24.06
N MET A 538 29.28 12.30 -24.05
CA MET A 538 28.18 12.27 -25.01
C MET A 538 26.82 12.45 -24.33
N ASN A 539 25.86 13.01 -25.07
CA ASN A 539 24.47 13.01 -24.66
C ASN A 539 23.77 11.70 -25.09
N TRP A 540 22.60 11.43 -24.50
CA TRP A 540 21.80 10.22 -24.75
C TRP A 540 21.15 10.14 -26.15
N ARG A 541 21.28 11.17 -26.99
CA ARG A 541 20.62 11.29 -28.30
C ARG A 541 21.53 10.99 -29.49
N GLY A 542 22.86 10.97 -29.29
CA GLY A 542 23.83 10.63 -30.34
C GLY A 542 23.91 9.14 -30.63
N ASP A 543 24.69 8.78 -31.66
CA ASP A 543 25.05 7.40 -31.97
C ASP A 543 26.22 6.93 -31.08
N TRP A 544 25.95 6.84 -29.78
CA TRP A 544 26.95 6.47 -28.80
C TRP A 544 27.39 5.00 -28.87
N LEU A 545 26.67 4.17 -29.64
CA LEU A 545 26.98 2.76 -29.87
C LEU A 545 27.89 2.53 -31.08
N ALA A 546 28.07 3.51 -31.97
CA ALA A 546 28.90 3.38 -33.16
C ALA A 546 30.34 2.98 -32.83
N GLY A 547 30.81 1.83 -33.32
CA GLY A 547 32.17 1.33 -33.06
C GLY A 547 32.45 0.98 -31.59
N ALA A 548 31.41 0.88 -30.74
CA ALA A 548 31.58 0.48 -29.35
C ALA A 548 32.01 -1.00 -29.27
N ALA A 549 33.15 -1.25 -28.63
CA ALA A 549 33.63 -2.60 -28.36
C ALA A 549 32.87 -3.24 -27.19
N VAL A 550 32.56 -2.44 -26.16
CA VAL A 550 31.83 -2.89 -24.97
C VAL A 550 31.07 -1.72 -24.34
N VAL A 551 29.89 -2.04 -23.78
CA VAL A 551 29.11 -1.11 -22.96
C VAL A 551 29.17 -1.54 -21.50
N VAL A 552 29.51 -0.62 -20.60
CA VAL A 552 29.86 -0.92 -19.21
C VAL A 552 29.00 -0.12 -18.24
N LEU A 553 28.51 -0.79 -17.20
CA LEU A 553 27.81 -0.14 -16.07
C LEU A 553 27.99 -0.93 -14.77
N PRO A 554 29.06 -0.67 -13.98
CA PRO A 554 29.32 -1.35 -12.72
C PRO A 554 28.59 -0.64 -11.57
N ALA A 555 27.30 -0.34 -11.75
CA ALA A 555 26.55 0.48 -10.81
C ALA A 555 26.37 -0.17 -9.43
N HIS A 556 26.32 0.64 -8.38
CA HIS A 556 25.86 0.18 -7.05
C HIS A 556 24.34 0.09 -6.99
N VAL A 557 23.68 1.02 -7.69
CA VAL A 557 22.22 1.14 -7.77
C VAL A 557 21.79 1.52 -9.19
N GLU A 558 21.04 0.63 -9.82
CA GLU A 558 20.35 0.83 -11.10
C GLU A 558 18.96 0.23 -11.00
N HIS A 559 17.95 0.89 -11.58
CA HIS A 559 16.56 0.46 -11.57
C HIS A 559 15.95 0.41 -12.96
N ALA A 560 16.60 1.05 -13.95
CA ALA A 560 16.14 1.10 -15.32
C ALA A 560 17.34 1.07 -16.27
N PRO A 561 17.98 -0.10 -16.48
CA PRO A 561 19.19 -0.28 -17.29
C PRO A 561 18.92 -0.18 -18.81
N ARG A 562 18.18 0.84 -19.26
CA ARG A 562 17.67 0.95 -20.65
C ARG A 562 18.78 1.10 -21.69
N ALA A 563 19.86 1.77 -21.32
CA ALA A 563 21.04 1.87 -22.17
C ALA A 563 21.68 0.50 -22.42
N LEU A 564 21.78 -0.32 -21.38
CA LEU A 564 22.31 -1.69 -21.49
C LEU A 564 21.39 -2.56 -22.36
N LEU A 565 20.06 -2.47 -22.16
CA LEU A 565 19.10 -3.20 -23.00
C LEU A 565 19.21 -2.79 -24.48
N ARG A 566 19.51 -1.53 -24.78
CA ARG A 566 19.76 -1.07 -26.15
C ARG A 566 21.08 -1.62 -26.70
N ALA A 567 22.13 -1.71 -25.89
CA ALA A 567 23.39 -2.33 -26.29
C ALA A 567 23.22 -3.82 -26.61
N VAL A 568 22.52 -4.56 -25.74
CA VAL A 568 22.15 -5.97 -25.98
C VAL A 568 21.34 -6.11 -27.27
N ALA A 569 20.33 -5.27 -27.47
CA ALA A 569 19.52 -5.29 -28.69
C ALA A 569 20.33 -4.96 -29.97
N ALA A 570 21.39 -4.17 -29.85
CA ALA A 570 22.31 -3.83 -30.95
C ALA A 570 23.42 -4.87 -31.15
N GLY A 571 23.46 -5.94 -30.34
CA GLY A 571 24.49 -6.98 -30.39
C GLY A 571 25.86 -6.56 -29.84
N VAL A 572 25.93 -5.47 -29.06
CA VAL A 572 27.16 -5.01 -28.42
C VAL A 572 27.32 -5.68 -27.06
N PRO A 573 28.48 -6.29 -26.76
CA PRO A 573 28.74 -6.90 -25.45
C PRO A 573 28.53 -5.92 -24.30
N VAL A 574 27.95 -6.40 -23.21
CA VAL A 574 27.68 -5.62 -22.00
C VAL A 574 28.43 -6.20 -20.81
N VAL A 575 29.13 -5.35 -20.07
CA VAL A 575 29.68 -5.69 -18.74
C VAL A 575 28.97 -4.84 -17.70
N ALA A 576 28.15 -5.46 -16.86
CA ALA A 576 27.30 -4.74 -15.91
C ALA A 576 27.44 -5.33 -14.50
N SER A 577 27.13 -4.55 -13.47
CA SER A 577 26.99 -5.15 -12.15
C SER A 577 25.66 -5.90 -12.02
N THR A 578 25.60 -6.90 -11.13
CA THR A 578 24.33 -7.56 -10.77
C THR A 578 23.28 -6.60 -10.19
N ALA A 579 23.68 -5.38 -9.77
CA ALA A 579 22.75 -4.33 -9.38
C ALA A 579 21.90 -3.79 -10.54
N CYS A 580 22.28 -4.04 -11.79
CA CYS A 580 21.49 -3.71 -12.98
C CYS A 580 20.35 -4.72 -13.24
N GLY A 581 20.40 -5.90 -12.62
CA GLY A 581 19.33 -6.89 -12.65
C GLY A 581 18.98 -7.44 -14.03
N LEU A 582 19.98 -7.57 -14.91
CA LEU A 582 19.80 -8.06 -16.27
C LEU A 582 19.68 -9.58 -16.33
N ALA A 583 20.40 -10.30 -15.46
CA ALA A 583 20.37 -11.75 -15.22
C ALA A 583 19.69 -12.62 -16.30
N GLY A 584 20.53 -13.27 -17.11
CA GLY A 584 20.13 -14.24 -18.13
C GLY A 584 19.86 -13.65 -19.51
N LEU A 585 20.28 -12.41 -19.77
CA LEU A 585 20.34 -11.86 -21.13
C LEU A 585 21.64 -12.27 -21.81
N GLU A 586 21.53 -12.71 -23.06
CA GLU A 586 22.67 -13.05 -23.90
C GLU A 586 23.55 -11.82 -24.16
N GLY A 587 24.87 -12.01 -24.20
CA GLY A 587 25.83 -10.92 -24.38
C GLY A 587 26.07 -10.04 -23.15
N VAL A 588 25.53 -10.40 -21.98
CA VAL A 588 25.75 -9.70 -20.71
C VAL A 588 26.67 -10.49 -19.78
N HIS A 589 27.76 -9.86 -19.36
CA HIS A 589 28.66 -10.33 -18.31
C HIS A 589 28.36 -9.57 -17.02
N GLU A 590 27.85 -10.26 -16.00
CA GLU A 590 27.53 -9.65 -14.70
C GLU A 590 28.68 -9.80 -13.69
N VAL A 591 29.02 -8.71 -13.00
CA VAL A 591 30.01 -8.69 -11.90
C VAL A 591 29.36 -8.23 -10.59
N ALA A 592 29.97 -8.53 -9.45
CA ALA A 592 29.49 -8.03 -8.17
C ALA A 592 29.66 -6.49 -8.09
N PRO A 593 28.69 -5.74 -7.53
CA PRO A 593 28.83 -4.29 -7.35
C PRO A 593 30.05 -3.96 -6.48
N GLY A 594 30.88 -3.03 -6.95
CA GLY A 594 32.13 -2.66 -6.28
C GLY A 594 33.31 -3.60 -6.56
N ASP A 595 33.14 -4.74 -7.22
CA ASP A 595 34.26 -5.65 -7.49
C ASP A 595 35.07 -5.18 -8.71
N VAL A 596 36.15 -4.43 -8.43
CA VAL A 596 37.00 -3.82 -9.46
C VAL A 596 37.83 -4.86 -10.20
N ASP A 597 38.29 -5.92 -9.52
CA ASP A 597 39.12 -6.93 -10.14
C ASP A 597 38.28 -7.84 -11.04
N ALA A 598 37.08 -8.24 -10.60
CA ALA A 598 36.13 -8.93 -11.47
C ALA A 598 35.73 -8.07 -12.68
N LEU A 599 35.51 -6.77 -12.49
CA LEU A 599 35.23 -5.83 -13.58
C LEU A 599 36.40 -5.76 -14.57
N ARG A 600 37.64 -5.62 -14.08
CA ARG A 600 38.84 -5.59 -14.92
C ARG A 600 38.97 -6.87 -15.74
N ASN A 601 38.81 -8.03 -15.11
CA ASN A 601 38.89 -9.33 -15.77
C ASN A 601 37.79 -9.51 -16.83
N ALA A 602 36.55 -9.09 -16.53
CA ALA A 602 35.45 -9.14 -17.49
C ALA A 602 35.72 -8.23 -18.70
N LEU A 603 36.24 -7.02 -18.48
CA LEU A 603 36.64 -6.12 -19.56
C LEU A 603 37.82 -6.67 -20.36
N GLN A 604 38.77 -7.36 -19.73
CA GLN A 604 39.85 -8.05 -20.43
C GLN A 604 39.31 -9.14 -21.35
N ALA A 605 38.41 -9.99 -20.87
CA ALA A 605 37.84 -11.07 -21.66
C ALA A 605 37.01 -10.59 -22.86
N VAL A 606 36.32 -9.45 -22.73
CA VAL A 606 35.47 -8.91 -23.80
C VAL A 606 36.25 -8.09 -24.84
N LEU A 607 37.38 -7.49 -24.43
CA LEU A 607 38.21 -6.65 -25.29
C LEU A 607 39.41 -7.39 -25.91
N ALA A 608 39.66 -8.64 -25.51
CA ALA A 608 40.63 -9.53 -26.14
C ALA A 608 40.05 -10.09 -27.44
#